data_AF-A0A318JUG7-F1
#
_entry.id   AF-A0A318JUG7-F1
#
_cell.length_a   1.000
_cell.length_b   1.000
_cell.length_c   1.000
_cell.angle_alpha   90.00
_cell.angle_beta   90.00
_cell.angle_gamma   90.00
#
_symmetry.space_group_name_H-M   'P 1'
#
loop_
_entity.id
_entity.type
_entity.pdbx_description
1 polymer ?
#
loop_
_entity_poly.entity_id
_entity_poly.type
_entity_poly.pdbx_seq_one_letter_code
_entity_poly.pdbx_strand_id
1 'polypeptide(L)'
;MTTEAIVIDLPVTSGWYFGGVRYGLEPLTLPNPEVADDDLPAGREHADYRDVGARILDGDMVAGDESEQEIFWFRWLTGHQVSFVIWRLMAGVLRDMDAGRTPPSIGCRELTDYLRGYCAMLLYTSSCPRQVYQSLIRPSMYLQHRCFSGGWAPDYRPVRDVFRGRLPSGTEYLREAADLATAVRLYQEIHEGVAAKLVPDGPSLLRAAASAGRARGIRLQDTRLLGLLYDNYFLTMRAQVSRQDIVAQLARRLVAISQDVASNGLSLVDGQPTVELSSAEVLACAKRLPQINFRVVSHAVGNRLPRLDSLTAQAPLPGEHRGLRAQGG
;
A
#
# COMPACT_ATOMS: atom_id res chain seq x y z
N MET A 1 0.55 26.72 -17.77
CA MET A 1 0.47 25.50 -18.61
C MET A 1 -0.02 24.39 -17.72
N THR A 2 -1.29 24.01 -17.87
CA THR A 2 -1.87 22.81 -17.27
C THR A 2 -1.34 21.62 -18.04
N THR A 3 -0.39 20.89 -17.46
CA THR A 3 0.04 19.62 -18.02
C THR A 3 -1.06 18.61 -17.75
N GLU A 4 -1.95 18.38 -18.72
CA GLU A 4 -2.84 17.22 -18.67
C GLU A 4 -1.97 15.97 -18.56
N ALA A 5 -2.18 15.20 -17.50
CA ALA A 5 -1.52 13.92 -17.32
C ALA A 5 -2.06 12.94 -18.38
N ILE A 6 -1.31 12.77 -19.47
CA ILE A 6 -1.61 11.79 -20.51
C ILE A 6 -1.26 10.40 -19.96
N VAL A 7 -2.24 9.72 -19.37
CA VAL A 7 -2.20 8.26 -19.19
C VAL A 7 -2.83 7.65 -20.43
N ILE A 8 -1.99 7.07 -21.28
CA ILE A 8 -2.39 6.30 -22.47
C ILE A 8 -3.10 5.04 -21.98
N ASP A 9 -4.29 4.74 -22.49
CA ASP A 9 -4.91 3.43 -22.27
C ASP A 9 -3.98 2.37 -22.85
N LEU A 10 -3.32 1.63 -21.95
CA LEU A 10 -2.38 0.60 -22.34
C LEU A 10 -3.16 -0.63 -22.82
N PRO A 11 -2.65 -1.38 -23.81
CA PRO A 11 -3.30 -2.60 -24.28
C PRO A 11 -3.55 -3.53 -23.09
N VAL A 12 -4.77 -4.06 -22.97
CA VAL A 12 -5.14 -4.95 -21.86
C VAL A 12 -4.91 -6.39 -22.33
N THR A 13 -4.00 -7.12 -21.68
CA THR A 13 -3.95 -8.58 -21.84
C THR A 13 -5.10 -9.20 -21.05
N SER A 14 -5.72 -10.27 -21.57
CA SER A 14 -6.91 -10.87 -20.96
C SER A 14 -6.68 -11.21 -19.48
N GLY A 15 -7.36 -10.48 -18.59
CA GLY A 15 -7.36 -10.71 -17.14
C GLY A 15 -6.45 -9.79 -16.31
N TRP A 16 -5.47 -9.07 -16.91
CA TRP A 16 -4.58 -8.16 -16.17
C TRP A 16 -4.78 -6.71 -16.59
N TYR A 17 -5.26 -5.88 -15.67
CA TYR A 17 -5.76 -4.52 -15.96
C TYR A 17 -4.82 -3.40 -15.50
N PHE A 18 -3.58 -3.70 -15.11
CA PHE A 18 -2.63 -2.73 -14.55
C PHE A 18 -1.34 -2.66 -15.36
N GLY A 19 -0.90 -1.46 -15.74
CA GLY A 19 0.40 -1.25 -16.37
C GLY A 19 0.55 -1.82 -17.78
N GLY A 20 -0.55 -2.16 -18.45
CA GLY A 20 -0.58 -2.60 -19.86
C GLY A 20 -0.09 -4.03 -20.14
N VAL A 21 0.74 -4.57 -19.26
CA VAL A 21 1.22 -5.95 -19.32
C VAL A 21 1.26 -6.51 -17.92
N ARG A 22 1.30 -7.83 -17.78
CA ARG A 22 1.38 -8.45 -16.44
C ARG A 22 2.64 -7.97 -15.72
N TYR A 23 2.48 -7.61 -14.44
CA TYR A 23 3.51 -6.98 -13.61
C TYR A 23 4.13 -5.70 -14.22
N GLY A 24 3.49 -5.11 -15.22
CA GLY A 24 3.82 -3.77 -15.72
C GLY A 24 3.61 -2.73 -14.62
N LEU A 25 4.37 -1.63 -14.70
CA LEU A 25 4.33 -0.56 -13.72
C LEU A 25 3.60 0.65 -14.30
N GLU A 26 2.54 1.11 -13.61
CA GLU A 26 1.99 2.44 -13.84
C GLU A 26 2.75 3.47 -12.99
N PRO A 27 3.16 4.62 -13.56
CA PRO A 27 3.59 5.76 -12.76
C PRO A 27 2.51 6.17 -11.76
N LEU A 28 2.91 6.57 -10.56
CA LEU A 28 2.00 7.12 -9.56
C LEU A 28 2.01 8.64 -9.67
N THR A 29 0.85 9.27 -9.83
CA THR A 29 0.73 10.73 -9.79
C THR A 29 0.14 11.18 -8.47
N LEU A 30 0.89 11.96 -7.71
CA LEU A 30 0.47 12.55 -6.44
C LEU A 30 0.63 14.06 -6.48
N PRO A 31 -0.13 14.82 -5.66
CA PRO A 31 0.15 16.23 -5.48
C PRO A 31 1.46 16.42 -4.73
N ASN A 32 1.96 17.66 -4.75
CA ASN A 32 3.03 18.04 -3.84
C ASN A 32 2.53 17.86 -2.39
N PRO A 33 3.30 17.24 -1.48
CA PRO A 33 2.87 16.97 -0.11
C PRO A 33 2.46 18.23 0.68
N GLU A 34 2.99 19.41 0.31
CA GLU A 34 2.69 20.69 0.95
C GLU A 34 1.34 21.29 0.51
N VAL A 35 0.81 20.87 -0.64
CA VAL A 35 -0.48 21.34 -1.17
C VAL A 35 -1.58 20.47 -0.59
N ALA A 36 -2.73 21.03 -0.23
CA ALA A 36 -3.89 20.24 0.16
C ALA A 36 -4.45 19.45 -1.04
N ASP A 37 -5.25 18.42 -0.78
CA ASP A 37 -6.05 17.82 -1.85
C ASP A 37 -7.21 18.79 -2.11
N ASP A 38 -6.99 19.81 -2.95
CA ASP A 38 -8.04 20.74 -3.34
C ASP A 38 -9.13 19.98 -4.11
N ASP A 39 -10.38 20.46 -4.06
CA ASP A 39 -11.53 19.96 -4.83
C ASP A 39 -11.38 20.29 -6.32
N LEU A 40 -10.29 19.84 -6.92
CA LEU A 40 -10.13 19.85 -8.37
C LEU A 40 -11.22 18.94 -8.96
N PRO A 41 -11.92 19.38 -10.02
CA PRO A 41 -12.86 18.54 -10.71
C PRO A 41 -12.16 17.26 -11.19
N ALA A 42 -12.83 16.13 -11.03
CA ALA A 42 -12.38 14.85 -11.52
C ALA A 42 -12.06 14.94 -13.01
N GLY A 43 -10.85 14.51 -13.40
CA GLY A 43 -10.42 14.60 -14.80
C GLY A 43 -10.99 13.49 -15.70
N ARG A 44 -11.58 12.42 -15.15
CA ARG A 44 -12.06 11.24 -15.90
C ARG A 44 -13.32 10.62 -15.29
N GLU A 45 -14.09 9.90 -16.12
CA GLU A 45 -15.10 8.96 -15.63
C GLU A 45 -14.41 7.88 -14.78
N HIS A 46 -14.75 7.84 -13.49
CA HIS A 46 -14.17 6.88 -12.57
C HIS A 46 -14.83 5.51 -12.72
N ALA A 47 -14.02 4.45 -12.68
CA ALA A 47 -14.50 3.07 -12.67
C ALA A 47 -15.57 2.87 -11.58
N ASP A 48 -16.57 2.02 -11.87
CA ASP A 48 -17.53 1.61 -10.85
C ASP A 48 -16.77 0.91 -9.71
N TYR A 49 -16.64 1.62 -8.59
CA TYR A 49 -15.92 1.11 -7.42
C TYR A 49 -16.53 -0.20 -6.90
N ARG A 50 -17.80 -0.52 -7.21
CA ARG A 50 -18.40 -1.81 -6.82
C ARG A 50 -17.67 -3.00 -7.43
N ASP A 51 -17.30 -2.92 -8.72
CA ASP A 51 -16.52 -3.96 -9.41
C ASP A 51 -15.11 -4.06 -8.82
N VAL A 52 -14.50 -2.91 -8.46
CA VAL A 52 -13.19 -2.87 -7.77
C VAL A 52 -13.22 -3.65 -6.46
N GLY A 53 -14.28 -3.47 -5.65
CA GLY A 53 -14.41 -4.16 -4.36
C GLY A 53 -14.46 -5.67 -4.50
N ALA A 54 -15.24 -6.19 -5.46
CA ALA A 54 -15.33 -7.61 -5.75
C ALA A 54 -13.96 -8.18 -6.19
N ARG A 55 -13.32 -7.54 -7.17
CA ARG A 55 -12.00 -7.96 -7.69
C ARG A 55 -10.90 -7.99 -6.63
N ILE A 56 -10.93 -7.06 -5.66
CA ILE A 56 -9.96 -7.06 -4.56
C ILE A 56 -10.15 -8.27 -3.64
N LEU A 57 -11.39 -8.69 -3.41
CA LEU A 57 -11.71 -9.80 -2.52
C LEU A 57 -11.52 -11.15 -3.20
N ASP A 58 -11.93 -11.26 -4.46
CA ASP A 58 -11.86 -12.50 -5.23
C ASP A 58 -10.43 -12.79 -5.69
N GLY A 59 -9.68 -11.76 -6.10
CA GLY A 59 -8.31 -11.91 -6.59
C GLY A 59 -8.25 -12.81 -7.82
N ASP A 60 -8.67 -12.30 -8.97
CA ASP A 60 -8.68 -13.09 -10.21
C ASP A 60 -7.30 -13.70 -10.47
N MET A 61 -7.21 -15.03 -10.48
CA MET A 61 -5.98 -15.73 -10.81
C MET A 61 -5.64 -15.48 -12.28
N VAL A 62 -4.40 -15.06 -12.54
CA VAL A 62 -3.94 -14.81 -13.90
C VAL A 62 -2.72 -15.69 -14.17
N ALA A 63 -2.90 -16.75 -14.95
CA ALA A 63 -1.84 -17.72 -15.25
C ALA A 63 -0.70 -17.08 -16.08
N GLY A 64 0.55 -17.34 -15.70
CA GLY A 64 1.73 -16.68 -16.26
C GLY A 64 3.04 -17.42 -16.09
N ASP A 65 4.03 -17.02 -16.87
CA ASP A 65 5.41 -17.53 -16.90
C ASP A 65 6.45 -16.49 -16.44
N GLU A 66 6.01 -15.45 -15.70
CA GLU A 66 6.91 -14.38 -15.27
C GLU A 66 7.95 -14.87 -14.26
N SER A 67 9.13 -14.26 -14.36
CA SER A 67 10.24 -14.59 -13.47
C SER A 67 9.98 -14.10 -12.05
N GLU A 68 10.54 -14.80 -11.05
CA GLU A 68 10.49 -14.35 -9.65
C GLU A 68 10.99 -12.91 -9.48
N GLN A 69 12.01 -12.51 -10.26
CA GLN A 69 12.57 -11.17 -10.19
C GLN A 69 11.57 -10.11 -10.63
N GLU A 70 10.81 -10.36 -11.71
CA GLU A 70 9.76 -9.45 -12.18
C GLU A 70 8.65 -9.31 -11.15
N ILE A 71 8.19 -10.43 -10.57
CA ILE A 71 7.15 -10.42 -9.54
C ILE A 71 7.62 -9.61 -8.33
N PHE A 72 8.81 -9.89 -7.79
CA PHE A 72 9.28 -9.17 -6.59
C PHE A 72 9.65 -7.71 -6.86
N TRP A 73 10.12 -7.38 -8.07
CA TRP A 73 10.29 -5.99 -8.48
C TRP A 73 8.96 -5.25 -8.52
N PHE A 74 7.93 -5.87 -9.10
CA PHE A 74 6.57 -5.34 -9.08
C PHE A 74 6.04 -5.16 -7.66
N ARG A 75 6.17 -6.17 -6.79
CA ARG A 75 5.77 -6.06 -5.38
C ARG A 75 6.46 -4.90 -4.68
N TRP A 76 7.76 -4.73 -4.93
CA TRP A 76 8.55 -3.66 -4.34
C TRP A 76 8.05 -2.28 -4.77
N LEU A 77 7.88 -2.05 -6.06
CA LEU A 77 7.46 -0.76 -6.61
C LEU A 77 6.00 -0.46 -6.25
N THR A 78 5.09 -1.37 -6.57
CA THR A 78 3.64 -1.17 -6.41
C THR A 78 3.25 -1.09 -4.93
N GLY A 79 3.84 -1.91 -4.05
CA GLY A 79 3.58 -1.86 -2.62
C GLY A 79 4.02 -0.55 -1.95
N HIS A 80 5.17 0.00 -2.36
CA HIS A 80 5.60 1.33 -1.91
C HIS A 80 4.70 2.44 -2.47
N GLN A 81 4.33 2.38 -3.74
CA GLN A 81 3.39 3.36 -4.32
C GLN A 81 2.06 3.40 -3.56
N VAL A 82 1.48 2.25 -3.22
CA VAL A 82 0.28 2.19 -2.39
C VAL A 82 0.52 2.79 -1.00
N SER A 83 1.69 2.53 -0.40
CA SER A 83 2.08 3.12 0.88
C SER A 83 2.09 4.65 0.82
N PHE A 84 2.56 5.24 -0.28
CA PHE A 84 2.59 6.70 -0.44
C PHE A 84 1.18 7.28 -0.52
N VAL A 85 0.28 6.62 -1.25
CA VAL A 85 -1.13 7.02 -1.29
C VAL A 85 -1.78 6.91 0.09
N ILE A 86 -1.52 5.82 0.83
CA ILE A 86 -2.01 5.65 2.19
C ILE A 86 -1.53 6.78 3.11
N TRP A 87 -0.24 7.12 3.08
CA TRP A 87 0.29 8.23 3.88
C TRP A 87 -0.35 9.57 3.50
N ARG A 88 -0.60 9.81 2.21
CA ARG A 88 -1.31 11.00 1.74
C ARG A 88 -2.74 11.06 2.29
N LEU A 89 -3.47 9.95 2.23
CA LEU A 89 -4.84 9.86 2.75
C LEU A 89 -4.87 10.06 4.27
N MET A 90 -3.95 9.44 5.01
CA MET A 90 -3.79 9.66 6.45
C MET A 90 -3.49 11.13 6.78
N ALA A 91 -2.63 11.80 6.00
CA ALA A 91 -2.37 13.22 6.18
C ALA A 91 -3.62 14.08 5.97
N GLY A 92 -4.49 13.70 5.02
CA GLY A 92 -5.81 14.30 4.85
C GLY A 92 -6.69 14.17 6.10
N VAL A 93 -6.79 12.95 6.65
CA VAL A 93 -7.56 12.68 7.88
C VAL A 93 -7.06 13.54 9.05
N LEU A 94 -5.75 13.61 9.25
CA LEU A 94 -5.14 14.43 10.31
C LEU A 94 -5.50 15.92 10.15
N ARG A 95 -5.39 16.47 8.93
CA ARG A 95 -5.78 17.87 8.66
C ARG A 95 -7.26 18.11 8.90
N ASP A 96 -8.13 17.17 8.57
CA ASP A 96 -9.57 17.29 8.80
C ASP A 96 -9.93 17.22 10.28
N MET A 97 -9.23 16.38 11.05
CA MET A 97 -9.36 16.36 12.51
C MET A 97 -8.90 17.67 13.13
N ASP A 98 -7.72 18.17 12.76
CA ASP A 98 -7.16 19.42 13.28
C ASP A 98 -8.06 20.63 12.96
N ALA A 99 -8.69 20.62 11.78
CA ALA A 99 -9.63 21.65 11.37
C ALA A 99 -11.06 21.46 11.90
N GLY A 100 -11.32 20.41 12.68
CA GLY A 100 -12.64 20.08 13.21
C GLY A 100 -13.68 19.64 12.17
N ARG A 101 -13.25 19.32 10.94
CA ARG A 101 -14.12 18.79 9.87
C ARG A 101 -14.47 17.32 10.07
N THR A 102 -13.59 16.58 10.75
CA THR A 102 -13.79 15.15 11.06
C THR A 102 -13.75 14.94 12.57
N PRO A 103 -14.79 14.32 13.17
CA PRO A 103 -14.76 13.98 14.59
C PRO A 103 -13.59 13.05 14.94
N PRO A 104 -12.92 13.21 16.09
CA PRO A 104 -11.75 12.41 16.44
C PRO A 104 -11.98 10.89 16.42
N SER A 105 -13.17 10.42 16.81
CA SER A 105 -13.51 8.98 16.75
C SER A 105 -13.58 8.43 15.32
N ILE A 106 -14.07 9.22 14.36
CA ILE A 106 -14.10 8.86 12.94
C ILE A 106 -12.67 8.86 12.39
N GLY A 107 -11.92 9.93 12.66
CA GLY A 107 -10.54 10.03 12.19
C GLY A 107 -9.63 8.93 12.74
N CYS A 108 -9.75 8.56 14.02
CA CYS A 108 -9.01 7.43 14.59
C CYS A 108 -9.33 6.09 13.91
N ARG A 109 -10.60 5.84 13.53
CA ARG A 109 -10.97 4.62 12.78
C ARG A 109 -10.32 4.61 11.39
N GLU A 110 -10.43 5.72 10.66
CA GLU A 110 -9.84 5.82 9.32
C GLU A 110 -8.32 5.66 9.36
N LEU A 111 -7.64 6.32 10.31
CA LEU A 111 -6.21 6.15 10.54
C LEU A 111 -5.85 4.70 10.89
N THR A 112 -6.69 4.00 11.66
CA THR A 112 -6.47 2.60 12.02
C THR A 112 -6.51 1.71 10.78
N ASP A 113 -7.50 1.87 9.92
CA ASP A 113 -7.65 1.02 8.73
C ASP A 113 -6.58 1.36 7.67
N TYR A 114 -6.20 2.63 7.51
CA TYR A 114 -5.04 3.01 6.70
C TYR A 114 -3.72 2.45 7.24
N LEU A 115 -3.51 2.49 8.56
CA LEU A 115 -2.32 1.95 9.19
C LEU A 115 -2.22 0.42 9.01
N ARG A 116 -3.35 -0.30 9.13
CA ARG A 116 -3.42 -1.73 8.78
C ARG A 116 -3.13 -1.98 7.31
N GLY A 117 -3.63 -1.12 6.42
CA GLY A 117 -3.28 -1.11 5.00
C GLY A 117 -1.77 -1.02 4.79
N TYR A 118 -1.12 -0.09 5.47
CA TYR A 118 0.33 0.06 5.39
C TYR A 118 1.09 -1.15 5.97
N CYS A 119 0.62 -1.76 7.07
CA CYS A 119 1.15 -3.03 7.56
C CYS A 119 1.09 -4.14 6.50
N ALA A 120 -0.05 -4.26 5.80
CA ALA A 120 -0.20 -5.23 4.71
C ALA A 120 0.77 -4.92 3.55
N MET A 121 0.96 -3.64 3.20
CA MET A 121 1.92 -3.25 2.17
C MET A 121 3.38 -3.51 2.57
N LEU A 122 3.73 -3.37 3.84
CA LEU A 122 5.06 -3.76 4.33
C LEU A 122 5.29 -5.26 4.14
N LEU A 123 4.32 -6.09 4.50
CA LEU A 123 4.41 -7.55 4.31
C LEU A 123 4.45 -7.95 2.83
N TYR A 124 3.64 -7.30 2.00
CA TYR A 124 3.62 -7.52 0.56
C TYR A 124 4.95 -7.16 -0.10
N THR A 125 5.44 -5.96 0.17
CA THR A 125 6.71 -5.43 -0.36
C THR A 125 7.91 -6.25 0.11
N SER A 126 7.92 -6.67 1.38
CA SER A 126 9.00 -7.45 1.97
C SER A 126 8.85 -8.95 1.78
N SER A 127 7.88 -9.40 1.00
CA SER A 127 7.65 -10.83 0.73
C SER A 127 8.83 -11.50 0.02
N CYS A 128 9.65 -10.72 -0.70
CA CYS A 128 10.79 -11.25 -1.44
C CYS A 128 11.76 -12.06 -0.54
N PRO A 129 12.39 -13.12 -1.10
CA PRO A 129 13.50 -13.78 -0.47
C PRO A 129 14.65 -12.81 -0.22
N ARG A 130 15.41 -13.04 0.85
CA ARG A 130 16.59 -12.23 1.20
C ARG A 130 17.56 -12.12 0.03
N GLN A 131 17.74 -13.20 -0.73
CA GLN A 131 18.62 -13.23 -1.90
C GLN A 131 18.16 -12.25 -2.99
N VAL A 132 16.88 -12.20 -3.32
CA VAL A 132 16.32 -11.25 -4.30
C VAL A 132 16.52 -9.82 -3.80
N TYR A 133 16.25 -9.57 -2.52
CA TYR A 133 16.51 -8.25 -1.93
C TYR A 133 17.98 -7.82 -2.05
N GLN A 134 18.92 -8.73 -1.77
CA GLN A 134 20.36 -8.42 -1.79
C GLN A 134 20.95 -8.32 -3.19
N SER A 135 20.43 -9.05 -4.17
CA SER A 135 20.97 -9.11 -5.54
C SER A 135 20.31 -8.13 -6.51
N LEU A 136 19.04 -7.77 -6.28
CA LEU A 136 18.26 -6.91 -7.17
C LEU A 136 17.88 -5.59 -6.50
N ILE A 137 17.08 -5.67 -5.44
CA ILE A 137 16.42 -4.51 -4.82
C ILE A 137 17.44 -3.54 -4.22
N ARG A 138 18.27 -4.01 -3.29
CA ARG A 138 19.24 -3.17 -2.58
C ARG A 138 20.30 -2.57 -3.50
N PRO A 139 20.90 -3.30 -4.46
CA PRO A 139 21.81 -2.72 -5.44
C PRO A 139 21.14 -1.61 -6.27
N SER A 140 19.90 -1.81 -6.71
CA SER A 140 19.19 -0.78 -7.50
C SER A 140 18.96 0.52 -6.71
N MET A 141 18.61 0.44 -5.42
CA MET A 141 18.51 1.62 -4.54
C MET A 141 19.89 2.28 -4.35
N TYR A 142 20.94 1.49 -4.19
CA TYR A 142 22.31 1.99 -4.01
C TYR A 142 22.83 2.74 -5.25
N LEU A 143 22.42 2.32 -6.45
CA LEU A 143 22.71 3.02 -7.70
C LEU A 143 22.08 4.42 -7.75
N GLN A 144 20.93 4.62 -7.11
CA GLN A 144 20.33 5.96 -6.98
C GLN A 144 21.11 6.81 -5.97
N HIS A 145 21.35 6.26 -4.77
CA HIS A 145 22.13 6.95 -3.75
C HIS A 145 22.62 5.98 -2.66
N ARG A 146 23.87 6.14 -2.20
CA ARG A 146 24.49 5.25 -1.18
C ARG A 146 23.74 5.19 0.16
N CYS A 147 23.02 6.25 0.48
CA CYS A 147 22.24 6.41 1.71
C CYS A 147 20.72 6.26 1.51
N PHE A 148 20.27 5.68 0.39
CA PHE A 148 18.84 5.57 0.06
C PHE A 148 18.01 5.07 1.24
N SER A 149 16.96 5.80 1.59
CA SER A 149 16.19 5.55 2.81
C SER A 149 14.73 5.89 2.62
N GLY A 150 13.85 5.05 3.20
CA GLY A 150 12.42 5.33 3.27
C GLY A 150 12.08 6.66 3.97
N GLY A 151 12.99 7.17 4.81
CA GLY A 151 12.81 8.47 5.47
C GLY A 151 12.84 9.68 4.52
N TRP A 152 13.18 9.49 3.24
CA TRP A 152 13.17 10.55 2.22
C TRP A 152 11.80 10.73 1.56
N ALA A 153 10.87 9.80 1.80
CA ALA A 153 9.53 9.89 1.25
C ALA A 153 8.83 11.20 1.64
N PRO A 154 8.43 12.04 0.67
CA PRO A 154 7.82 13.33 0.97
C PRO A 154 6.48 13.18 1.74
N ASP A 155 5.68 12.17 1.41
CA ASP A 155 4.37 11.93 2.01
C ASP A 155 4.43 11.28 3.40
N TYR A 156 5.58 10.74 3.83
CA TYR A 156 5.72 10.14 5.15
C TYR A 156 5.82 11.19 6.27
N ARG A 157 6.42 12.35 5.99
CA ARG A 157 6.70 13.38 7.00
C ARG A 157 5.44 13.85 7.76
N PRO A 158 4.30 14.15 7.11
CA PRO A 158 3.08 14.60 7.80
C PRO A 158 2.50 13.56 8.77
N VAL A 159 2.73 12.28 8.52
CA VAL A 159 2.11 11.17 9.28
C VAL A 159 3.07 10.48 10.24
N ARG A 160 4.35 10.84 10.20
CA ARG A 160 5.44 10.21 10.97
C ARG A 160 5.16 10.10 12.47
N ASP A 161 4.47 11.07 13.06
CA ASP A 161 4.23 11.08 14.50
C ASP A 161 3.19 10.03 14.91
N VAL A 162 2.22 9.69 14.05
CA VAL A 162 1.30 8.55 14.26
C VAL A 162 2.08 7.24 14.36
N PHE A 163 3.02 7.01 13.45
CA PHE A 163 3.90 5.82 13.46
C PHE A 163 4.81 5.74 14.70
N ARG A 164 5.06 6.87 15.36
CA ARG A 164 5.79 6.95 16.63
C ARG A 164 4.90 6.77 17.85
N GLY A 165 3.61 6.49 17.65
CA GLY A 165 2.63 6.35 18.73
C GLY A 165 2.18 7.68 19.34
N ARG A 166 2.49 8.82 18.70
CA ARG A 166 1.98 10.12 19.12
C ARG A 166 0.62 10.32 18.47
N LEU A 167 -0.43 10.02 19.22
CA LEU A 167 -1.80 10.14 18.74
C LEU A 167 -2.23 11.62 18.68
N PRO A 168 -3.20 11.97 17.82
CA PRO A 168 -3.76 13.32 17.77
C PRO A 168 -4.31 13.75 19.13
N SER A 169 -4.18 15.03 19.47
CA SER A 169 -4.68 15.58 20.74
C SER A 169 -6.19 15.41 20.89
N GLY A 170 -6.67 15.19 22.11
CA GLY A 170 -8.11 15.03 22.38
C GLY A 170 -8.65 13.63 22.05
N THR A 171 -7.77 12.65 21.81
CA THR A 171 -8.14 11.25 21.54
C THR A 171 -7.93 10.33 22.75
N GLU A 172 -7.41 10.85 23.86
CA GLU A 172 -6.80 10.07 24.96
C GLU A 172 -7.77 9.10 25.64
N TYR A 173 -9.08 9.39 25.59
CA TYR A 173 -10.12 8.59 26.23
C TYR A 173 -10.99 7.80 25.23
N LEU A 174 -10.66 7.83 23.94
CA LEU A 174 -11.44 7.17 22.90
C LEU A 174 -11.05 5.71 22.78
N ARG A 175 -12.04 4.82 22.66
CA ARG A 175 -11.80 3.40 22.34
C ARG A 175 -11.04 3.27 21.02
N GLU A 176 -11.40 4.08 20.03
CA GLU A 176 -10.78 4.12 18.71
C GLU A 176 -9.30 4.50 18.77
N ALA A 177 -8.88 5.26 19.79
CA ALA A 177 -7.46 5.57 20.00
C ALA A 177 -6.68 4.33 20.49
N ALA A 178 -7.31 3.44 21.27
CA ALA A 178 -6.71 2.18 21.66
C ALA A 178 -6.55 1.21 20.47
N ASP A 179 -7.52 1.19 19.56
CA ASP A 179 -7.43 0.42 18.30
C ASP A 179 -6.29 0.96 17.42
N LEU A 180 -6.18 2.28 17.29
CA LEU A 180 -5.09 2.94 16.57
C LEU A 180 -3.73 2.61 17.21
N ALA A 181 -3.61 2.72 18.53
CA ALA A 181 -2.39 2.36 19.25
C ALA A 181 -2.00 0.88 19.04
N THR A 182 -2.98 -0.02 18.94
CA THR A 182 -2.75 -1.43 18.63
C THR A 182 -2.23 -1.61 17.21
N ALA A 183 -2.80 -0.90 16.23
CA ALA A 183 -2.29 -0.91 14.87
C ALA A 183 -0.86 -0.32 14.78
N VAL A 184 -0.52 0.68 15.60
CA VAL A 184 0.86 1.23 15.68
C VAL A 184 1.85 0.18 16.21
N ARG A 185 1.49 -0.59 17.25
CA ARG A 185 2.35 -1.66 17.76
C ARG A 185 2.59 -2.75 16.72
N LEU A 186 1.53 -3.18 16.02
CA LEU A 186 1.65 -4.14 14.93
C LEU A 186 2.55 -3.62 13.81
N TYR A 187 2.44 -2.34 13.44
CA TYR A 187 3.34 -1.71 12.48
C TYR A 187 4.81 -1.79 12.94
N GLN A 188 5.08 -1.44 14.20
CA GLN A 188 6.44 -1.44 14.74
C GLN A 188 7.05 -2.84 14.69
N GLU A 189 6.29 -3.84 15.11
CA GLU A 189 6.69 -5.25 15.05
C GLU A 189 6.98 -5.72 13.62
N ILE A 190 6.06 -5.45 12.68
CA ILE A 190 6.27 -5.81 11.26
C ILE A 190 7.52 -5.10 10.72
N HIS A 191 7.67 -3.80 10.96
CA HIS A 191 8.79 -3.03 10.45
C HIS A 191 10.14 -3.54 11.00
N GLU A 192 10.21 -3.86 12.29
CA GLU A 192 11.39 -4.46 12.92
C GLU A 192 11.68 -5.85 12.34
N GLY A 193 10.65 -6.70 12.19
CA GLY A 193 10.78 -8.03 11.60
C GLY A 193 11.27 -7.99 10.15
N VAL A 194 10.76 -7.05 9.34
CA VAL A 194 11.22 -6.82 7.96
C VAL A 194 12.68 -6.38 7.93
N ALA A 195 13.07 -5.47 8.83
CA ALA A 195 14.45 -5.01 8.92
C ALA A 195 15.40 -6.16 9.30
N ALA A 196 15.01 -6.99 10.29
CA ALA A 196 15.77 -8.16 10.69
C ALA A 196 15.86 -9.22 9.57
N LYS A 197 14.76 -9.45 8.84
CA LYS A 197 14.72 -10.36 7.69
C LYS A 197 15.65 -9.88 6.56
N LEU A 198 15.55 -8.63 6.12
CA LEU A 198 16.20 -8.16 4.89
C LEU A 198 17.62 -7.61 5.12
N VAL A 199 17.91 -7.14 6.33
CA VAL A 199 19.17 -6.47 6.68
C VAL A 199 19.68 -6.92 8.08
N PRO A 200 19.96 -8.22 8.29
CA PRO A 200 20.29 -8.77 9.62
C PRO A 200 21.59 -8.19 10.21
N ASP A 201 22.63 -8.04 9.39
CA ASP A 201 23.97 -7.61 9.82
C ASP A 201 24.26 -6.13 9.53
N GLY A 202 23.26 -5.39 9.02
CA GLY A 202 23.46 -3.98 8.67
C GLY A 202 23.10 -3.07 9.84
N PRO A 203 23.93 -2.07 10.21
CA PRO A 203 23.40 -0.93 10.91
C PRO A 203 22.25 -0.40 10.05
N SER A 204 21.04 -0.25 10.62
CA SER A 204 19.92 0.41 9.94
C SER A 204 20.46 1.59 9.14
N LEU A 205 20.11 1.74 7.86
CA LEU A 205 20.64 2.84 7.03
C LEU A 205 20.45 4.21 7.73
N LEU A 206 19.42 4.33 8.57
CA LEU A 206 19.20 5.44 9.51
C LEU A 206 20.28 5.54 10.61
N ARG A 207 20.65 4.43 11.26
CA ARG A 207 21.73 4.39 12.26
C ARG A 207 23.11 4.59 11.65
N ALA A 208 23.39 4.03 10.48
CA ALA A 208 24.65 4.23 9.75
C ALA A 208 24.83 5.70 9.34
N ALA A 209 23.75 6.35 8.86
CA ALA A 209 23.74 7.78 8.56
C ALA A 209 23.91 8.65 9.81
N ALA A 210 23.33 8.25 10.96
CA ALA A 210 23.45 8.96 12.24
C ALA A 210 24.84 8.81 12.89
N SER A 211 25.46 7.63 12.79
CA SER A 211 26.80 7.35 13.37
C SER A 211 27.95 7.86 12.51
N ALA A 212 27.74 8.08 11.21
CA ALA A 212 28.74 8.67 10.31
C ALA A 212 28.95 10.19 10.48
N GLY A 213 28.39 10.83 11.52
CA GLY A 213 28.65 12.24 11.88
C GLY A 213 28.22 13.29 10.85
N ARG A 214 27.70 12.89 9.68
CA ARG A 214 27.37 13.76 8.54
C ARG A 214 25.90 14.17 8.46
N ALA A 215 25.04 13.68 9.37
CA ALA A 215 23.61 14.00 9.39
C ALA A 215 23.26 15.35 10.05
N ARG A 216 24.23 16.10 10.59
CA ARG A 216 24.01 17.46 11.15
C ARG A 216 23.99 18.58 10.11
N GLY A 217 24.15 18.27 8.83
CA GLY A 217 24.31 19.27 7.76
C GLY A 217 23.33 19.19 6.59
N ILE A 218 22.32 18.31 6.62
CA ILE A 218 21.34 18.20 5.53
C ILE A 218 20.47 19.47 5.56
N ARG A 219 20.76 20.41 4.67
CA ARG A 219 20.00 21.66 4.50
C ARG A 219 18.60 21.32 3.95
N LEU A 220 17.64 22.23 4.10
CA LEU A 220 16.29 22.08 3.50
C LEU A 220 16.34 21.78 1.99
N GLN A 221 17.33 22.33 1.28
CA GLN A 221 17.59 22.05 -0.14
C GLN A 221 17.96 20.57 -0.39
N ASP A 222 18.70 19.95 0.52
CA ASP A 222 19.04 18.54 0.44
C ASP A 222 17.79 17.67 0.64
N THR A 223 16.85 18.08 1.50
CA THR A 223 15.61 17.30 1.73
C THR A 223 14.71 17.25 0.49
N ARG A 224 14.59 18.35 -0.27
CA ARG A 224 13.81 18.38 -1.52
C ARG A 224 14.44 17.50 -2.59
N LEU A 225 15.77 17.56 -2.74
CA LEU A 225 16.50 16.70 -3.67
C LEU A 225 16.35 15.21 -3.32
N LEU A 226 16.49 14.86 -2.04
CA LEU A 226 16.30 13.49 -1.56
C LEU A 226 14.87 12.99 -1.83
N GLY A 227 13.86 13.86 -1.67
CA GLY A 227 12.48 13.56 -2.05
C GLY A 227 12.30 13.31 -3.56
N LEU A 228 12.95 14.12 -4.42
CA LEU A 228 12.91 13.92 -5.88
C LEU A 228 13.58 12.60 -6.30
N LEU A 229 14.73 12.25 -5.72
CA LEU A 229 15.39 10.96 -5.97
C LEU A 229 14.50 9.79 -5.53
N TYR A 230 13.83 9.94 -4.40
CA TYR A 230 12.91 8.94 -3.87
C TYR A 230 11.70 8.75 -4.79
N ASP A 231 11.04 9.85 -5.18
CA ASP A 231 9.92 9.84 -6.13
C ASP A 231 10.33 9.22 -7.47
N ASN A 232 11.50 9.59 -8.01
CA ASN A 232 12.00 9.05 -9.28
C ASN A 232 12.21 7.53 -9.23
N TYR A 233 12.86 7.02 -8.18
CA TYR A 233 13.07 5.58 -8.01
C TYR A 233 11.77 4.78 -7.99
N PHE A 234 10.73 5.33 -7.36
CA PHE A 234 9.41 4.69 -7.26
C PHE A 234 8.42 5.11 -8.36
N LEU A 235 8.92 5.73 -9.45
CA LEU A 235 8.10 6.17 -10.59
C LEU A 235 6.91 7.05 -10.16
N THR A 236 7.14 7.94 -9.20
CA THR A 236 6.14 8.87 -8.67
C THR A 236 6.35 10.26 -9.29
N MET A 237 5.28 10.82 -9.87
CA MET A 237 5.24 12.14 -10.47
C MET A 237 4.45 13.08 -9.58
N ARG A 238 4.93 14.33 -9.45
CA ARG A 238 4.23 15.38 -8.70
C ARG A 238 3.48 16.30 -9.65
N ALA A 239 2.15 16.28 -9.60
CA ALA A 239 1.27 17.09 -10.45
C ALA A 239 -0.03 17.48 -9.71
N GLN A 240 -0.77 18.45 -10.23
CA GLN A 240 -2.13 18.72 -9.76
C GLN A 240 -3.03 17.54 -10.14
N VAL A 241 -3.60 16.89 -9.13
CA VAL A 241 -4.41 15.68 -9.28
C VAL A 241 -5.53 15.72 -8.26
N SER A 242 -6.75 15.35 -8.67
CA SER A 242 -7.91 15.36 -7.79
C SER A 242 -7.82 14.23 -6.76
N ARG A 243 -8.54 14.35 -5.63
CA ARG A 243 -8.68 13.24 -4.69
C ARG A 243 -9.24 12.00 -5.36
N GLN A 244 -10.21 12.15 -6.27
CA GLN A 244 -10.85 11.02 -6.94
C GLN A 244 -9.86 10.26 -7.84
N ASP A 245 -8.96 10.97 -8.52
CA ASP A 245 -7.87 10.38 -9.31
C ASP A 245 -6.84 9.66 -8.42
N ILE A 246 -6.51 10.19 -7.25
CA ILE A 246 -5.65 9.51 -6.26
C ILE A 246 -6.31 8.19 -5.82
N VAL A 247 -7.60 8.21 -5.51
CA VAL A 247 -8.35 7.01 -5.08
C VAL A 247 -8.49 6.00 -6.22
N ALA A 248 -8.68 6.45 -7.46
CA ALA A 248 -8.71 5.56 -8.63
C ALA A 248 -7.36 4.87 -8.86
N GLN A 249 -6.25 5.60 -8.69
CA GLN A 249 -4.89 5.05 -8.77
C GLN A 249 -4.61 4.03 -7.66
N LEU A 250 -5.12 4.27 -6.44
CA LEU A 250 -5.06 3.32 -5.33
C LEU A 250 -5.84 2.04 -5.65
N ALA A 251 -7.09 2.18 -6.08
CA ALA A 251 -7.98 1.08 -6.43
C ALA A 251 -7.34 0.12 -7.44
N ARG A 252 -6.82 0.63 -8.55
CA ARG A 252 -6.17 -0.20 -9.59
C ARG A 252 -4.97 -0.98 -9.05
N ARG A 253 -4.14 -0.34 -8.22
CA ARG A 253 -2.98 -1.00 -7.60
C ARG A 253 -3.40 -2.07 -6.61
N LEU A 254 -4.43 -1.82 -5.80
CA LEU A 254 -4.95 -2.82 -4.86
C LEU A 254 -5.57 -4.03 -5.58
N VAL A 255 -6.25 -3.82 -6.71
CA VAL A 255 -6.71 -4.91 -7.59
C VAL A 255 -5.53 -5.72 -8.10
N ALA A 256 -4.50 -5.06 -8.65
CA ALA A 256 -3.31 -5.74 -9.17
C ALA A 256 -2.56 -6.54 -8.08
N ILE A 257 -2.47 -5.98 -6.87
CA ILE A 257 -1.90 -6.67 -5.69
C ILE A 257 -2.74 -7.91 -5.33
N SER A 258 -4.07 -7.80 -5.32
CA SER A 258 -4.95 -8.95 -5.05
C SER A 258 -4.80 -10.05 -6.11
N GLN A 259 -4.71 -9.69 -7.40
CA GLN A 259 -4.48 -10.64 -8.49
C GLN A 259 -3.12 -11.35 -8.35
N ASP A 260 -2.06 -10.60 -8.02
CA ASP A 260 -0.74 -11.17 -7.73
C ASP A 260 -0.79 -12.13 -6.53
N VAL A 261 -1.34 -11.71 -5.40
CA VAL A 261 -1.40 -12.56 -4.18
C VAL A 261 -2.24 -13.81 -4.41
N ALA A 262 -3.31 -13.74 -5.19
CA ALA A 262 -4.10 -14.92 -5.54
C ALA A 262 -3.35 -15.88 -6.48
N SER A 263 -2.57 -15.36 -7.42
CA SER A 263 -1.82 -16.16 -8.39
C SER A 263 -0.56 -16.79 -7.79
N ASN A 264 0.12 -16.08 -6.89
CA ASN A 264 1.46 -16.42 -6.42
C ASN A 264 1.56 -16.68 -4.92
N GLY A 265 0.51 -16.38 -4.15
CA GLY A 265 0.58 -16.30 -2.70
C GLY A 265 1.49 -15.16 -2.21
N LEU A 266 1.43 -14.87 -0.91
CA LEU A 266 2.27 -13.83 -0.31
C LEU A 266 3.73 -14.30 -0.15
N SER A 267 3.99 -15.60 0.01
CA SER A 267 5.34 -16.17 0.15
C SER A 267 5.58 -17.18 -0.96
N LEU A 268 6.27 -16.72 -2.02
CA LEU A 268 6.54 -17.52 -3.23
C LEU A 268 7.53 -18.68 -3.00
N VAL A 269 8.20 -18.75 -1.85
CA VAL A 269 9.22 -19.77 -1.56
C VAL A 269 8.97 -20.37 -0.17
N ASP A 270 8.51 -21.62 -0.15
CA ASP A 270 8.43 -22.55 1.00
C ASP A 270 7.66 -22.11 2.25
N GLY A 271 6.59 -21.32 2.11
CA GLY A 271 5.40 -21.35 3.00
C GLY A 271 5.60 -21.11 4.51
N GLN A 272 6.81 -20.80 4.98
CA GLN A 272 7.11 -20.59 6.38
C GLN A 272 7.48 -19.12 6.60
N PRO A 273 6.78 -18.45 7.52
CA PRO A 273 7.19 -17.14 8.00
C PRO A 273 8.63 -17.25 8.49
N THR A 274 9.48 -16.29 8.13
CA THR A 274 10.78 -16.21 8.79
C THR A 274 10.53 -15.99 10.29
N VAL A 275 11.44 -16.45 11.15
CA VAL A 275 11.26 -16.35 12.61
C VAL A 275 10.92 -14.92 13.03
N GLU A 276 11.47 -13.93 12.33
CA GLU A 276 11.29 -12.50 12.52
C GLU A 276 9.88 -11.97 12.21
N LEU A 277 9.06 -12.72 11.47
CA LEU A 277 7.69 -12.34 11.05
C LEU A 277 6.66 -13.44 11.38
N SER A 278 6.90 -14.19 12.45
CA SER A 278 6.14 -15.40 12.80
C SER A 278 5.03 -15.20 13.83
N SER A 279 4.87 -14.01 14.41
CA SER A 279 3.87 -13.77 15.45
C SER A 279 2.44 -13.93 14.90
N ALA A 280 1.52 -14.36 15.77
CA ALA A 280 0.14 -14.61 15.37
C ALA A 280 -0.54 -13.37 14.77
N GLU A 281 -0.22 -12.16 15.27
CA GLU A 281 -0.78 -10.91 14.76
C GLU A 281 -0.25 -10.56 13.36
N VAL A 282 1.05 -10.77 13.12
CA VAL A 282 1.68 -10.58 11.81
C VAL A 282 1.09 -11.55 10.79
N LEU A 283 0.95 -12.82 11.15
CA LEU A 283 0.34 -13.83 10.28
C LEU A 283 -1.14 -13.56 10.01
N ALA A 284 -1.87 -13.07 11.01
CA ALA A 284 -3.26 -12.65 10.82
C ALA A 284 -3.37 -11.40 9.92
N CYS A 285 -2.38 -10.52 9.92
CA CYS A 285 -2.29 -9.39 8.99
C CYS A 285 -2.08 -9.89 7.56
N ALA A 286 -1.07 -10.74 7.34
CA ALA A 286 -0.76 -11.35 6.04
C ALA A 286 -1.98 -12.09 5.44
N LYS A 287 -2.63 -12.94 6.22
CA LYS A 287 -3.80 -13.72 5.78
C LYS A 287 -5.01 -12.87 5.42
N ARG A 288 -5.13 -11.67 6.01
CA ARG A 288 -6.25 -10.75 5.80
C ARG A 288 -5.97 -9.66 4.78
N LEU A 289 -4.88 -9.77 4.03
CA LEU A 289 -4.46 -8.75 3.06
C LEU A 289 -5.60 -8.34 2.11
N PRO A 290 -6.38 -9.26 1.48
CA PRO A 290 -7.51 -8.86 0.63
C PRO A 290 -8.58 -8.05 1.38
N GLN A 291 -8.95 -8.46 2.60
CA GLN A 291 -9.96 -7.75 3.40
C GLN A 291 -9.45 -6.39 3.88
N ILE A 292 -8.16 -6.28 4.19
CA ILE A 292 -7.51 -5.02 4.53
C ILE A 292 -7.51 -4.08 3.32
N ASN A 293 -7.12 -4.57 2.15
CA ASN A 293 -7.15 -3.81 0.90
C ASN A 293 -8.57 -3.29 0.59
N PHE A 294 -9.57 -4.14 0.77
CA PHE A 294 -10.98 -3.78 0.60
C PHE A 294 -11.40 -2.64 1.54
N ARG A 295 -11.00 -2.70 2.82
CA ARG A 295 -11.29 -1.64 3.79
C ARG A 295 -10.60 -0.33 3.42
N VAL A 296 -9.33 -0.39 3.03
CA VAL A 296 -8.55 0.78 2.61
C VAL A 296 -9.25 1.49 1.45
N VAL A 297 -9.65 0.78 0.40
CA VAL A 297 -10.36 1.39 -0.73
C VAL A 297 -11.76 1.88 -0.32
N SER A 298 -12.47 1.13 0.55
CA SER A 298 -13.79 1.54 1.06
C SER A 298 -13.73 2.89 1.77
N HIS A 299 -12.75 3.08 2.65
CA HIS A 299 -12.53 4.37 3.31
C HIS A 299 -12.14 5.46 2.32
N ALA A 300 -11.26 5.16 1.38
CA ALA A 300 -10.79 6.11 0.38
C ALA A 300 -11.95 6.66 -0.48
N VAL A 301 -12.94 5.83 -0.82
CA VAL A 301 -14.14 6.24 -1.58
C VAL A 301 -15.28 6.81 -0.71
N GLY A 302 -15.09 6.91 0.61
CA GLY A 302 -16.11 7.41 1.55
C GLY A 302 -17.24 6.42 1.84
N ASN A 303 -16.92 5.13 2.00
CA ASN A 303 -17.86 4.03 2.32
C ASN A 303 -18.99 3.84 1.29
N ARG A 304 -18.74 4.21 0.02
CA ARG A 304 -19.66 3.97 -1.09
C ARG A 304 -19.69 2.51 -1.58
N LEU A 305 -18.83 1.65 -1.02
CA LEU A 305 -18.79 0.22 -1.32
C LEU A 305 -19.81 -0.57 -0.48
N PRO A 306 -20.35 -1.70 -1.00
CA PRO A 306 -21.18 -2.61 -0.22
C PRO A 306 -20.43 -3.09 1.03
N ARG A 307 -21.12 -3.34 2.15
CA ARG A 307 -20.47 -3.89 3.35
C ARG A 307 -19.94 -5.30 3.06
N LEU A 308 -18.80 -5.68 3.66
CA LEU A 308 -18.22 -7.02 3.54
C LEU A 308 -19.25 -8.14 3.77
N ASP A 309 -20.12 -7.99 4.77
CA ASP A 309 -21.15 -8.96 5.13
C ASP A 309 -22.21 -9.18 4.03
N SER A 310 -22.37 -8.20 3.13
CA SER A 310 -23.29 -8.29 1.99
C SER A 310 -22.67 -8.97 0.77
N LEU A 311 -21.33 -9.02 0.68
CA LEU A 311 -20.61 -9.64 -0.44
C LEU A 311 -20.38 -11.15 -0.20
N THR A 312 -20.15 -11.55 1.05
CA THR A 312 -20.00 -12.97 1.42
C THR A 312 -21.32 -13.74 1.39
N ALA A 313 -22.45 -13.06 1.50
CA ALA A 313 -23.78 -13.68 1.44
C ALA A 313 -24.24 -14.08 0.01
N GLN A 314 -23.49 -13.70 -1.03
CA GLN A 314 -23.86 -13.92 -2.44
C GLN A 314 -22.99 -14.97 -3.16
N ALA A 315 -21.97 -15.54 -2.53
CA ALA A 315 -21.20 -16.63 -3.14
C ALA A 315 -22.00 -17.94 -3.09
N PRO A 316 -22.37 -18.55 -4.25
CA PRO A 316 -22.99 -19.87 -4.24
C PRO A 316 -21.99 -20.89 -3.71
N LEU A 317 -22.42 -21.75 -2.78
CA LEU A 317 -21.60 -22.88 -2.33
C LEU A 317 -21.25 -23.77 -3.54
N PRO A 318 -19.96 -24.04 -3.80
CA PRO A 318 -19.58 -24.99 -4.83
C PRO A 318 -19.89 -26.40 -4.33
N GLY A 319 -21.00 -27.00 -4.79
CA GLY A 319 -21.31 -28.37 -4.37
C GLY A 319 -22.68 -28.96 -4.68
N GLU A 320 -23.64 -28.25 -5.26
CA GLU A 320 -24.88 -28.92 -5.72
C GLU A 320 -24.77 -29.32 -7.19
N HIS A 321 -24.04 -30.41 -7.43
CA HIS A 321 -24.30 -31.25 -8.59
C HIS A 321 -25.76 -31.70 -8.52
N ARG A 322 -26.63 -31.03 -9.29
CA ARG A 322 -27.95 -31.58 -9.64
C ARG A 322 -27.71 -32.87 -10.40
N GLY A 323 -27.81 -33.98 -9.68
CA GLY A 323 -27.82 -35.32 -10.24
C GLY A 323 -28.88 -35.43 -11.33
N LEU A 324 -28.42 -35.72 -12.55
CA LEU A 324 -29.25 -36.27 -13.60
C LEU A 324 -29.88 -37.56 -13.09
N ARG A 325 -31.18 -37.52 -12.76
CA ARG A 325 -32.00 -38.72 -12.69
C ARG A 325 -32.34 -39.14 -14.12
N ALA A 326 -31.60 -40.13 -14.61
CA ALA A 326 -32.16 -41.08 -15.55
C ALA A 326 -32.97 -42.10 -14.75
N GLN A 327 -34.26 -42.26 -15.07
CA GLN A 327 -34.99 -43.53 -15.01
C GLN A 327 -36.43 -43.37 -15.53
N GLY A 328 -36.71 -44.11 -16.62
CA GLY A 328 -37.85 -45.01 -16.72
C GLY A 328 -39.24 -44.42 -16.97
N GLY A 329 -39.69 -44.53 -18.23
CA GLY A 329 -41.06 -44.33 -18.68
C GLY A 329 -41.14 -44.36 -20.20
#